data_AF-A0A3M1KMH9-F1
#
_entry.id   AF-A0A3M1KMH9-F1
#
_cell.length_a   1.000
_cell.length_b   1.000
_cell.length_c   1.000
_cell.angle_alpha   90.00
_cell.angle_beta   90.00
_cell.angle_gamma   90.00
#
_symmetry.space_group_name_H-M   'P 1'
#
loop_
_entity.id
_entity.type
_entity.pdbx_description
1 polymer ?
#
loop_
_entity_poly.entity_id
_entity_poly.type
_entity_poly.pdbx_seq_one_letter_code
_entity_poly.pdbx_strand_id
1 'polypeptide(L)' 'MLTPDQKRRLKGLLRHGLPRIHRPWAALAAQLDASETDVLAQAQQWLADGTIKRMGLVVNHHALGYRHNAMVVFNVPD' A
#
# COMPACT_ATOMS: atom_id res chain seq x y z
N MET A 1 -11.82 5.31 -15.86
CA MET A 1 -11.69 4.07 -15.04
C MET A 1 -10.52 3.25 -15.54
N LEU A 2 -9.71 2.66 -14.64
CA LEU A 2 -8.55 1.87 -15.05
C LEU A 2 -8.91 0.53 -15.70
N THR A 3 -8.15 0.14 -16.72
CA THR A 3 -8.22 -1.20 -17.33
C THR A 3 -7.70 -2.29 -16.38
N PRO A 4 -8.03 -3.57 -16.59
CA PRO A 4 -7.48 -4.67 -15.78
C PRO A 4 -5.95 -4.70 -15.72
N ASP A 5 -5.30 -4.33 -16.83
CA ASP A 5 -3.84 -4.27 -16.93
C ASP A 5 -3.26 -3.10 -16.13
N GLN A 6 -3.88 -1.92 -16.22
CA GLN A 6 -3.51 -0.77 -15.40
C GLN A 6 -3.70 -1.06 -13.90
N LYS A 7 -4.78 -1.74 -13.52
CA LYS A 7 -5.02 -2.18 -12.13
C LYS A 7 -3.91 -3.12 -11.64
N ARG A 8 -3.51 -4.10 -12.45
CA ARG A 8 -2.43 -5.03 -12.11
C ARG A 8 -1.09 -4.30 -11.95
N ARG A 9 -0.76 -3.39 -12.88
CA ARG A 9 0.45 -2.57 -12.82
C ARG A 9 0.46 -1.65 -11.60
N LEU A 10 -0.67 -0.99 -11.30
CA LEU A 10 -0.81 -0.13 -10.11
C LEU A 10 -0.59 -0.91 -8.81
N LYS A 11 -1.13 -2.13 -8.69
CA LYS A 11 -0.83 -3.01 -7.54
C LYS A 11 0.67 -3.26 -7.40
N GLY A 12 1.37 -3.51 -8.51
CA GLY A 12 2.82 -3.69 -8.53
C GLY A 12 3.57 -2.45 -8.03
N LEU A 13 3.21 -1.27 -8.53
CA LEU A 13 3.82 -0.01 -8.12
C LEU A 13 3.62 0.28 -6.62
N LEU A 14 2.40 0.08 -6.12
CA LEU A 14 2.05 0.37 -4.71
C LEU A 14 2.72 -0.58 -3.70
N ARG A 15 3.16 -1.78 -4.10
CA ARG A 15 3.89 -2.72 -3.20
C ARG A 15 5.19 -2.12 -2.66
N HIS A 16 5.80 -1.21 -3.41
CA HIS A 16 7.03 -0.52 -3.01
C HIS A 16 6.77 0.76 -2.22
N GLY A 17 5.50 1.08 -1.95
CA GLY A 17 5.07 2.35 -1.36
C GLY A 17 4.91 3.45 -2.40
N LEU A 18 4.52 4.64 -1.93
CA LEU A 18 4.39 5.82 -2.78
C LEU A 18 5.77 6.44 -3.07
N PRO A 19 6.00 6.94 -4.31
CA PRO A 19 7.18 7.74 -4.61
C PRO A 19 7.30 8.94 -3.66
N ARG A 20 8.51 9.24 -3.16
CA ARG A 20 8.78 10.33 -2.22
C ARG A 20 8.98 11.67 -2.95
N ILE A 21 7.91 12.15 -3.59
CA ILE A 21 7.86 13.40 -4.36
C ILE A 21 6.56 14.16 -4.03
N HIS A 22 6.44 15.41 -4.47
CA HIS A 22 5.29 16.27 -4.16
C HIS A 22 3.95 15.72 -4.67
N ARG A 23 3.93 15.13 -5.88
CA ARG A 23 2.71 14.59 -6.52
C ARG A 23 2.85 13.09 -6.85
N PRO A 24 2.82 12.21 -5.84
CA PRO A 24 3.09 10.79 -6.04
C PRO A 24 2.03 10.11 -6.90
N TRP A 25 0.75 10.46 -6.73
CA TRP A 25 -0.35 9.89 -7.49
C TRP A 25 -0.32 10.30 -8.95
N ALA A 26 -0.04 11.58 -9.25
CA ALA A 26 0.20 12.04 -10.61
C ALA A 26 1.36 11.29 -11.30
N ALA A 27 2.46 11.03 -10.59
CA ALA A 27 3.58 10.28 -11.14
C ALA A 27 3.22 8.81 -11.42
N LEU A 28 2.44 8.17 -10.54
CA LEU A 28 1.92 6.82 -10.80
C LEU A 28 0.96 6.82 -12.00
N ALA A 29 0.10 7.82 -12.13
CA ALA A 29 -0.84 7.96 -13.24
C ALA A 29 -0.11 8.12 -14.57
N ALA A 30 0.94 8.95 -14.62
CA ALA A 30 1.80 9.09 -15.80
C ALA A 30 2.46 7.77 -16.21
N GLN A 31 2.96 6.98 -15.26
CA GLN A 31 3.55 5.66 -15.57
C GLN A 31 2.52 4.65 -16.11
N LEU A 32 1.25 4.82 -15.75
CA LEU A 32 0.15 3.92 -16.11
C LEU A 32 -0.59 4.37 -17.38
N ASP A 33 -0.22 5.53 -17.95
CA ASP A 33 -0.98 6.19 -19.02
C ASP A 33 -2.46 6.35 -18.64
N ALA A 34 -2.69 6.95 -17.47
CA ALA A 34 -4.00 7.10 -16.86
C ALA A 34 -4.17 8.50 -16.23
N SER A 35 -5.40 8.85 -15.90
CA SER A 35 -5.68 10.06 -15.11
C SER A 35 -5.36 9.84 -13.62
N GLU A 36 -4.89 10.89 -12.93
CA GLU A 36 -4.66 10.82 -11.48
C GLU A 36 -5.95 10.52 -10.72
N THR A 37 -7.08 11.07 -11.17
CA THR A 37 -8.41 10.80 -10.62
C THR A 37 -8.77 9.32 -10.67
N ASP A 38 -8.52 8.64 -11.79
CA ASP A 38 -8.80 7.20 -11.91
C ASP A 38 -7.90 6.35 -11.01
N VAL A 39 -6.63 6.73 -10.86
CA VAL A 39 -5.70 6.05 -9.96
C VAL A 39 -6.13 6.20 -8.50
N LEU A 40 -6.50 7.42 -8.09
CA LEU A 40 -6.99 7.70 -6.74
C LEU A 40 -8.30 6.96 -6.46
N ALA A 41 -9.27 7.03 -7.39
CA ALA A 41 -10.54 6.32 -7.26
C ALA A 41 -10.32 4.80 -7.13
N GLN A 42 -9.39 4.23 -7.90
CA GLN A 42 -9.07 2.82 -7.79
C GLN A 42 -8.43 2.46 -6.44
N ALA A 43 -7.53 3.30 -5.93
CA ALA A 43 -6.91 3.08 -4.61
C ALA A 43 -7.95 3.18 -3.48
N GLN A 44 -8.88 4.13 -3.56
CA GLN A 44 -10.00 4.26 -2.61
C GLN A 44 -10.92 3.04 -2.66
N GLN A 45 -11.24 2.54 -3.86
CA GLN A 45 -12.04 1.33 -4.01
C GLN A 45 -11.38 0.13 -3.31
N TRP A 46 -10.06 -0.05 -3.48
CA TRP A 46 -9.32 -1.13 -2.82
C TRP A 46 -9.23 -0.99 -1.30
N LEU A 47 -9.26 0.23 -0.78
CA LEU A 47 -9.37 0.46 0.67
C LEU A 47 -10.76 0.06 1.17
N ALA A 48 -11.82 0.42 0.43
CA ALA A 48 -13.20 0.13 0.81
C ALA A 48 -13.54 -1.37 0.72
N ASP A 49 -13.03 -2.08 -0.28
CA ASP A 49 -13.28 -3.52 -0.48
C ASP A 49 -12.30 -4.43 0.29
N GLY A 50 -11.30 -3.85 0.96
CA GLY A 50 -10.31 -4.57 1.76
C GLY A 50 -9.17 -5.22 0.96
N THR A 51 -9.10 -5.02 -0.36
CA THR A 51 -7.94 -5.44 -1.19
C THR A 51 -6.65 -4.80 -0.68
N ILE A 52 -6.70 -3.53 -0.27
CA ILE A 52 -5.65 -2.86 0.49
C ILE A 52 -6.22 -2.60 1.88
N LYS A 53 -5.67 -3.25 2.92
CA LYS A 53 -6.17 -3.10 4.29
C LYS A 53 -5.93 -1.70 4.87
N ARG A 54 -4.80 -1.09 4.54
CA ARG A 54 -4.42 0.25 5.02
C ARG A 54 -3.41 0.89 4.09
N MET A 55 -3.48 2.20 3.95
CA MET A 55 -2.39 3.03 3.44
C MET A 55 -1.89 3.91 4.58
N GLY A 56 -0.59 3.86 4.86
CA GLY A 56 0.01 4.59 5.96
C GLY A 56 1.52 4.43 6.03
N LEU A 57 2.13 5.10 6.99
CA LEU A 57 3.56 5.00 7.25
C LEU A 57 3.88 3.67 7.94
N VAL A 58 4.88 2.96 7.43
CA VAL A 58 5.48 1.81 8.11
C VAL A 58 6.81 2.26 8.69
N VAL A 59 6.96 2.11 10.00
CA VAL A 59 8.19 2.44 10.71
C VAL A 59 9.03 1.18 10.90
N ASN A 60 10.35 1.33 10.82
CA ASN A 60 11.27 0.25 11.18
C ASN A 60 11.40 0.21 12.71
N HIS A 61 10.80 -0.78 13.36
CA HIS A 61 10.82 -0.92 14.82
C HIS A 61 12.23 -1.06 15.41
N HIS A 62 13.20 -1.61 14.66
CA HIS A 62 14.59 -1.66 15.09
C HIS A 62 15.23 -0.27 15.16
N ALA A 63 14.93 0.59 14.19
CA ALA A 63 15.38 1.98 14.20
C ALA A 63 14.78 2.76 15.38
N LEU A 64 13.64 2.31 15.92
CA LEU A 64 12.98 2.87 17.10
C LEU A 64 13.51 2.29 18.43
N GLY A 65 14.52 1.43 18.42
CA GLY A 65 15.15 0.90 19.63
C GLY A 65 14.61 -0.45 20.13
N TYR A 66 13.63 -1.05 19.45
CA TYR A 66 13.19 -2.42 19.73
C TYR A 66 14.16 -3.43 19.11
N ARG A 67 15.07 -3.95 19.93
CA ARG A 67 16.19 -4.79 19.47
C ARG A 67 15.91 -6.29 19.48
N HIS A 68 14.99 -6.75 20.33
CA HIS A 68 14.71 -8.16 20.53
C HIS A 68 13.21 -8.41 20.40
N ASN A 69 12.85 -9.51 19.73
CA ASN A 69 11.48 -9.98 19.61
C ASN A 69 11.38 -11.35 20.30
N ALA A 70 10.26 -11.61 20.97
CA ALA A 70 9.96 -12.92 21.56
C ALA A 70 8.59 -13.37 21.06
N MET A 71 8.51 -14.61 20.57
CA MET A 71 7.26 -15.28 20.25
C MET A 71 6.97 -16.29 21.36
N VAL A 72 5.79 -16.19 21.98
CA VAL A 72 5.39 -17.06 23.09
C VAL A 72 4.14 -17.84 22.67
N VAL A 73 4.09 -19.11 23.02
CA VAL A 73 2.93 -19.98 22.83
C VAL A 73 2.38 -20.32 24.21
N PHE A 74 1.08 -20.12 24.40
CA PHE A 74 0.38 -20.45 25.64
C PHE A 74 -0.53 -21.66 25.41
N ASN A 75 -0.53 -22.59 26.36
CA ASN A 75 -1.52 -23.67 26.44
C ASN A 75 -2.74 -23.17 27.24
N VAL A 76 -3.83 -22.83 26.56
CA VAL A 76 -5.04 -22.26 27.16
C VAL A 76 -6.02 -23.41 27.49
N PRO A 77 -6.57 -23.51 28.71
CA PRO A 77 -7.61 -24.48 29.04
C PRO A 77 -8.89 -24.25 28.21
N ASP A 78 -9.63 -25.33 27.93
CA ASP A 78 -10.93 -25.29 27.21
C ASP A 78 -12.01 -24.48 27.95
#